data_AF-B1XPM7-F1
#
_entry.id   AF-B1XPM7-F1
#
_cell.length_a   1.000
_cell.length_b   1.000
_cell.length_c   1.000
_cell.angle_alpha   90.00
_cell.angle_beta   90.00
_cell.angle_gamma   90.00
#
_symmetry.space_group_name_H-M   'P 1'
#
loop_
_entity.id
_entity.type
_entity.pdbx_description
1 polymer ?
#
loop_
_entity_poly.entity_id
_entity_poly.type
_entity_poly.pdbx_seq_one_letter_code
_entity_poly.pdbx_strand_id
1 'polypeptide(L)'
;MKYLTLGSCVFLGLAIAPVATLAHHDPAPTVAHHQPTTQISHHQPSTQTAKVRAIDWETTPGMLGLRSQIGQTLNVICPAGQPTEKIWGTDIYSDGSSICTAAVHAGLVEPTTGGNVTVKVLGSQTDFVGTERNGITTSSYGPWGGSFEVE
;
A
#
# COMPACT_ATOMS: atom_id res chain seq x y z
N MET A 1 28.40 -44.35 36.14
CA MET A 1 29.80 -44.72 36.48
C MET A 1 30.52 -44.91 35.15
N LYS A 2 31.75 -44.44 34.87
CA LYS A 2 32.95 -44.17 35.71
C LYS A 2 33.69 -42.88 35.23
N TYR A 3 34.68 -42.43 36.01
CA TYR A 3 35.44 -41.16 35.87
C TYR A 3 36.91 -41.35 35.36
N LEU A 4 37.68 -40.24 35.31
CA LEU A 4 39.15 -40.02 35.15
C LEU A 4 39.64 -39.82 33.68
N THR A 5 40.16 -38.64 33.25
CA THR A 5 41.46 -37.91 33.52
C THR A 5 42.71 -38.60 32.92
N LEU A 6 43.83 -37.97 32.54
CA LEU A 6 44.38 -36.58 32.62
C LEU A 6 44.67 -36.05 31.16
N GLY A 7 45.40 -34.95 30.84
CA GLY A 7 46.26 -34.01 31.59
C GLY A 7 46.78 -32.79 30.76
N SER A 8 47.89 -32.17 31.20
CA SER A 8 48.48 -30.88 30.75
C SER A 8 49.71 -30.98 29.83
N CYS A 9 50.06 -29.91 29.07
CA CYS A 9 51.28 -29.08 29.30
C CYS A 9 51.67 -28.09 28.15
N VAL A 10 51.69 -26.76 28.47
CA VAL A 10 52.72 -25.68 28.20
C VAL A 10 53.49 -25.66 26.83
N PHE A 11 53.79 -24.55 26.12
CA PHE A 11 54.53 -23.34 26.54
C PHE A 11 54.40 -22.10 25.62
N LEU A 12 54.75 -20.95 26.21
CA LEU A 12 55.14 -19.62 25.69
C LEU A 12 55.40 -19.41 24.18
N GLY A 13 54.96 -18.24 23.68
CA GLY A 13 55.51 -17.54 22.52
C GLY A 13 55.30 -16.02 22.65
N LEU A 14 56.40 -15.25 22.76
CA LEU A 14 56.40 -13.80 22.99
C LEU A 14 56.96 -13.06 21.75
N ALA A 15 56.45 -11.84 21.49
CA ALA A 15 57.21 -10.60 21.23
C ALA A 15 56.80 -9.73 20.02
N ILE A 16 57.20 -8.44 20.10
CA ILE A 16 57.40 -7.39 19.06
C ILE A 16 56.21 -6.95 18.17
N ALA A 17 56.04 -5.68 17.76
CA ALA A 17 56.78 -4.40 17.91
C ALA A 17 55.79 -3.18 17.72
N PRO A 18 56.20 -1.89 17.86
CA PRO A 18 55.27 -0.75 17.91
C PRO A 18 55.03 -0.06 16.55
N VAL A 19 53.93 0.70 16.41
CA VAL A 19 53.72 1.62 15.27
C VAL A 19 53.08 2.96 15.68
N ALA A 20 53.82 4.04 15.37
CA ALA A 20 53.45 5.42 15.06
C ALA A 20 52.30 6.17 15.77
N THR A 21 52.67 7.32 16.35
CA THR A 21 51.78 8.47 16.57
C THR A 21 51.39 9.14 15.25
N LEU A 22 50.09 9.35 15.03
CA LEU A 22 49.51 10.30 14.07
C LEU A 22 48.36 11.01 14.81
N ALA A 23 48.54 12.22 15.34
CA ALA A 23 48.50 13.50 14.64
C ALA A 23 47.15 13.78 13.95
N HIS A 24 46.32 14.57 14.65
CA HIS A 24 45.21 15.41 14.16
C HIS A 24 44.14 14.78 13.26
N HIS A 25 42.94 14.58 13.83
CA HIS A 25 41.71 14.53 13.05
C HIS A 25 40.82 15.72 13.44
N ASP A 26 40.62 16.65 12.49
CA ASP A 26 39.61 17.70 12.59
C ASP A 26 38.19 17.08 12.63
N PRO A 27 37.27 17.62 13.43
CA PRO A 27 35.85 17.35 13.27
C PRO A 27 35.33 18.13 12.06
N ALA A 28 35.29 17.47 10.89
CA ALA A 28 34.58 18.00 9.74
C ALA A 28 33.11 18.27 10.11
N PRO A 29 32.52 19.41 9.69
CA PRO A 29 31.12 19.70 10.01
C PRO A 29 30.21 18.66 9.37
N THR A 30 29.32 18.07 10.17
CA THR A 30 28.29 17.14 9.69
C THR A 30 27.41 17.87 8.68
N VAL A 31 27.66 17.66 7.39
CA VAL A 31 26.77 18.11 6.32
C VAL A 31 25.47 17.34 6.48
N ALA A 32 24.45 18.02 6.98
CA ALA A 32 23.09 17.51 7.03
C ALA A 32 22.68 17.10 5.62
N HIS A 33 22.47 15.80 5.42
CA HIS A 33 21.96 15.26 4.16
C HIS A 33 20.45 15.57 4.09
N HIS A 34 20.14 16.85 3.85
CA HIS A 34 18.82 17.28 3.46
C HIS A 34 18.54 16.71 2.07
N GLN A 35 17.67 15.71 2.02
CA GLN A 35 17.20 15.11 0.78
C GLN A 35 16.33 16.12 0.01
N PRO A 36 16.73 16.59 -1.19
CA PRO A 36 15.91 17.45 -2.02
C PRO A 36 14.96 16.58 -2.86
N THR A 37 14.04 15.85 -2.22
CA THR A 37 12.89 15.29 -2.93
C THR A 37 11.76 16.30 -2.88
N THR A 38 11.58 17.02 -3.99
CA THR A 38 10.40 17.84 -4.28
C THR A 38 9.13 17.04 -4.04
N GLN A 39 8.48 17.30 -2.90
CA GLN A 39 7.14 16.79 -2.67
C GLN A 39 6.18 17.56 -3.56
N ILE A 40 5.79 16.95 -4.68
CA ILE A 40 4.60 17.39 -5.41
C ILE A 40 3.40 16.98 -4.56
N SER A 41 3.01 17.91 -3.70
CA SER A 41 1.80 17.83 -2.88
C SER A 41 0.59 17.67 -3.79
N HIS A 42 0.05 16.46 -3.83
CA HIS A 42 -1.33 16.21 -4.25
C HIS A 42 -2.23 16.15 -3.01
N HIS A 43 -2.20 17.23 -2.20
CA HIS A 43 -3.25 17.48 -1.22
C HIS A 43 -4.57 17.77 -1.95
N GLN A 44 -5.34 16.73 -2.23
CA GLN A 44 -6.74 16.83 -2.64
C GLN A 44 -7.54 17.50 -1.49
N PRO A 45 -8.18 18.68 -1.70
CA PRO A 45 -8.87 19.38 -0.62
C PRO A 45 -10.10 18.60 -0.14
N SER A 46 -10.12 18.26 1.15
CA SER A 46 -11.24 17.58 1.78
C SER A 46 -12.43 18.53 2.00
N THR A 47 -13.47 18.44 1.16
CA THR A 47 -14.77 19.06 1.44
C THR A 47 -15.91 18.08 1.18
N GLN A 48 -16.41 17.48 2.25
CA GLN A 48 -17.46 16.46 2.22
C GLN A 48 -18.86 17.08 2.29
N THR A 49 -19.42 17.34 1.12
CA THR A 49 -20.86 17.59 0.91
C THR A 49 -21.33 16.69 -0.23
N ALA A 50 -22.60 16.30 -0.27
CA ALA A 50 -23.18 15.43 -1.30
C ALA A 50 -23.18 16.08 -2.70
N LYS A 51 -22.00 16.05 -3.33
CA LYS A 51 -21.65 16.56 -4.65
C LYS A 51 -20.76 15.50 -5.27
N VAL A 52 -21.05 15.12 -6.51
CA VAL A 52 -20.30 14.09 -7.24
C VAL A 52 -18.81 14.37 -7.14
N ARG A 53 -18.04 13.42 -6.61
CA ARG A 53 -16.60 13.59 -6.42
C ARG A 53 -15.85 13.16 -7.68
N ALA A 54 -15.09 14.07 -8.29
CA ALA A 54 -14.02 13.64 -9.18
C ALA A 54 -12.97 12.91 -8.32
N ILE A 55 -12.52 11.75 -8.80
CA ILE A 55 -11.50 10.92 -8.16
C ILE A 55 -10.39 10.59 -9.16
N ASP A 56 -9.36 9.90 -8.71
CA ASP A 56 -8.30 9.34 -9.56
C ASP A 56 -8.35 7.80 -9.55
N TRP A 57 -7.45 7.17 -10.32
CA TRP A 57 -7.38 5.71 -10.44
C TRP A 57 -6.84 5.02 -9.18
N GLU A 58 -6.18 5.73 -8.27
CA GLU A 58 -5.68 5.19 -7.00
C GLU A 58 -6.74 5.28 -5.88
N THR A 59 -7.77 6.11 -6.05
CA THR A 59 -8.77 6.38 -5.01
C THR A 59 -9.55 5.12 -4.61
N THR A 60 -9.50 4.80 -3.32
CA THR A 60 -10.22 3.68 -2.68
C THR A 60 -11.26 4.17 -1.67
N PRO A 61 -12.33 3.40 -1.37
CA PRO A 61 -13.26 3.73 -0.29
C PRO A 61 -12.60 3.85 1.09
N GLY A 62 -11.51 3.12 1.33
CA GLY A 62 -10.68 3.21 2.53
C GLY A 62 -10.01 4.59 2.68
N MET A 63 -9.38 5.10 1.63
CA MET A 63 -8.80 6.46 1.59
C MET A 63 -9.86 7.54 1.81
N LEU A 64 -11.07 7.34 1.28
CA LEU A 64 -12.21 8.24 1.45
C LEU A 64 -12.89 8.14 2.83
N GLY A 65 -12.41 7.27 3.72
CA GLY A 65 -12.98 7.10 5.08
C GLY A 65 -14.39 6.53 5.09
N LEU A 66 -14.78 5.77 4.05
CA LEU A 66 -16.16 5.31 3.86
C LEU A 66 -16.52 4.10 4.72
N ARG A 67 -15.56 3.38 5.31
CA ARG A 67 -15.78 2.10 6.01
C ARG A 67 -16.83 2.13 7.15
N SER A 68 -17.05 3.30 7.77
CA SER A 68 -18.07 3.52 8.81
C SER A 68 -19.45 3.92 8.26
N GLN A 69 -19.59 4.06 6.93
CA GLN A 69 -20.77 4.58 6.23
C GLN A 69 -21.58 3.47 5.56
N ILE A 70 -21.62 2.27 6.16
CA ILE A 70 -22.29 1.08 5.60
C ILE A 70 -23.73 1.39 5.19
N GLY A 71 -24.11 1.00 3.98
CA GLY A 71 -25.42 1.27 3.37
C GLY A 71 -25.56 2.63 2.71
N GLN A 72 -24.59 3.55 2.86
CA GLN A 72 -24.58 4.81 2.12
C GLN A 72 -24.06 4.61 0.69
N THR A 73 -24.54 5.45 -0.22
CA THR A 73 -24.11 5.53 -1.61
C THR A 73 -23.35 6.83 -1.87
N LEU A 74 -22.31 6.77 -2.71
CA LEU A 74 -21.50 7.91 -3.13
C LEU A 74 -21.34 7.89 -4.65
N ASN A 75 -21.82 8.92 -5.33
CA ASN A 75 -21.53 9.12 -6.74
C ASN A 75 -20.14 9.74 -6.93
N VAL A 76 -19.33 9.13 -7.78
CA VAL A 76 -18.01 9.60 -8.21
C VAL A 76 -17.93 9.72 -9.73
N ILE A 77 -16.92 10.41 -10.22
CA ILE A 77 -16.52 10.44 -11.64
C ILE A 77 -15.11 9.88 -11.74
N CYS A 78 -14.98 8.80 -12.49
CA CYS A 78 -13.72 8.24 -12.92
C CYS A 78 -13.24 8.99 -14.17
N PRO A 79 -11.98 9.49 -14.18
CA PRO A 79 -11.41 10.14 -15.35
C PRO A 79 -11.01 9.10 -16.41
N ALA A 80 -10.91 9.53 -17.67
CA ALA A 80 -10.24 8.75 -18.70
C ALA A 80 -8.80 8.39 -18.26
N GLY A 81 -8.38 7.15 -18.52
CA GLY A 81 -7.08 6.64 -18.13
C GLY A 81 -6.94 5.15 -18.40
N GLN A 82 -6.09 4.48 -17.62
CA GLN A 82 -5.89 3.03 -17.72
C GLN A 82 -5.94 2.40 -16.33
N PRO A 83 -6.50 1.19 -16.19
CA PRO A 83 -6.53 0.49 -14.90
C PRO A 83 -5.14 -0.06 -14.59
N THR A 84 -4.47 0.54 -13.61
CA THR A 84 -3.15 0.09 -13.11
C THR A 84 -3.24 -0.72 -11.83
N GLU A 85 -4.30 -0.50 -11.06
CA GLU A 85 -4.38 -0.98 -9.68
C GLU A 85 -4.86 -2.42 -9.55
N LYS A 86 -4.15 -3.19 -8.73
CA LYS A 86 -4.54 -4.55 -8.39
C LYS A 86 -5.70 -4.52 -7.40
N ILE A 87 -6.84 -5.08 -7.79
CA ILE A 87 -8.07 -5.12 -6.99
C ILE A 87 -8.44 -6.53 -6.53
N TRP A 88 -9.31 -6.62 -5.53
CA TRP A 88 -9.77 -7.88 -4.94
C TRP A 88 -11.29 -7.97 -4.91
N GLY A 89 -11.79 -9.15 -5.25
CA GLY A 89 -13.22 -9.42 -5.32
C GLY A 89 -13.84 -9.19 -6.69
N THR A 90 -15.13 -9.50 -6.76
CA THR A 90 -15.96 -9.53 -7.95
C THR A 90 -17.39 -9.29 -7.51
N ASP A 91 -18.05 -8.29 -8.11
CA ASP A 91 -19.35 -7.72 -7.71
C ASP A 91 -19.33 -7.04 -6.33
N ILE A 92 -18.75 -7.70 -5.33
CA ILE A 92 -18.30 -7.14 -4.05
C ILE A 92 -16.77 -7.06 -4.05
N TYR A 93 -16.24 -5.85 -3.83
CA TYR A 93 -14.81 -5.54 -3.81
C TYR A 93 -14.35 -5.12 -2.41
N SER A 94 -13.07 -5.33 -2.08
CA SER A 94 -12.51 -4.89 -0.78
C SER A 94 -12.41 -3.35 -0.71
N ASP A 95 -12.61 -2.74 0.47
CA ASP A 95 -12.52 -1.27 0.60
C ASP A 95 -11.15 -0.64 0.29
N GLY A 96 -10.11 -1.47 0.10
CA GLY A 96 -8.79 -1.08 -0.41
C GLY A 96 -8.60 -1.25 -1.92
N SER A 97 -9.65 -1.60 -2.68
CA SER A 97 -9.62 -1.68 -4.15
C SER A 97 -9.91 -0.33 -4.79
N SER A 98 -9.25 -0.04 -5.91
CA SER A 98 -9.53 1.12 -6.76
C SER A 98 -10.98 1.11 -7.26
N ILE A 99 -11.69 2.22 -7.06
CA ILE A 99 -13.10 2.36 -7.48
C ILE A 99 -13.21 2.27 -9.00
N CYS A 100 -12.33 2.95 -9.73
CA CYS A 100 -12.38 3.00 -11.19
C CYS A 100 -11.99 1.68 -11.83
N THR A 101 -10.96 0.98 -11.31
CA THR A 101 -10.63 -0.36 -11.80
C THR A 101 -11.75 -1.37 -11.52
N ALA A 102 -12.41 -1.28 -10.36
CA ALA A 102 -13.57 -2.12 -10.03
C ALA A 102 -14.77 -1.85 -10.96
N ALA A 103 -15.01 -0.58 -11.33
CA ALA A 103 -16.07 -0.19 -12.25
C ALA A 103 -15.80 -0.63 -13.70
N VAL A 104 -14.54 -0.62 -14.15
CA VAL A 104 -14.15 -1.24 -15.44
C VAL A 104 -14.37 -2.75 -15.40
N HIS A 105 -13.90 -3.43 -14.34
CA HIS A 105 -14.11 -4.87 -14.17
C HIS A 105 -15.62 -5.24 -14.17
N ALA A 106 -16.46 -4.43 -13.54
CA ALA A 106 -17.93 -4.58 -13.59
C ALA A 106 -18.55 -4.28 -14.97
N GLY A 107 -17.83 -3.61 -15.87
CA GLY A 107 -18.32 -3.20 -17.20
C GLY A 107 -19.17 -1.92 -17.19
N LEU A 108 -19.06 -1.11 -16.13
CA LEU A 108 -19.83 0.12 -15.95
C LEU A 108 -19.19 1.34 -16.61
N VAL A 109 -17.86 1.34 -16.75
CA VAL A 109 -17.09 2.42 -17.39
C VAL A 109 -16.03 1.87 -18.34
N GLU A 110 -15.85 2.55 -19.46
CA GLU A 110 -14.80 2.31 -20.44
C GLU A 110 -13.56 3.13 -20.04
N PRO A 111 -12.36 2.54 -19.85
CA PRO A 111 -11.18 3.27 -19.38
C PRO A 111 -10.84 4.50 -20.20
N THR A 112 -10.99 4.41 -21.53
CA THR A 112 -10.61 5.47 -22.45
C THR A 112 -11.49 6.73 -22.39
N THR A 113 -12.70 6.62 -21.83
CA THR A 113 -13.62 7.76 -21.63
C THR A 113 -13.81 8.12 -20.16
N GLY A 114 -13.59 7.18 -19.24
CA GLY A 114 -14.06 7.30 -17.86
C GLY A 114 -15.59 7.27 -17.79
N GLY A 115 -16.14 7.75 -16.67
CA GLY A 115 -17.59 7.83 -16.48
C GLY A 115 -18.03 8.06 -15.03
N ASN A 116 -19.33 8.21 -14.84
CA ASN A 116 -19.95 8.23 -13.52
C ASN A 116 -20.07 6.81 -12.95
N VAL A 117 -19.80 6.65 -11.66
CA VAL A 117 -19.96 5.40 -10.92
C VAL A 117 -20.66 5.72 -9.60
N THR A 118 -21.60 4.90 -9.17
CA THR A 118 -22.16 4.94 -7.82
C THR A 118 -21.49 3.85 -7.00
N VAL A 119 -20.93 4.22 -5.85
CA VAL A 119 -20.29 3.31 -4.91
C VAL A 119 -21.22 3.11 -3.72
N LYS A 120 -21.62 1.88 -3.44
CA LYS A 120 -22.37 1.54 -2.23
C LYS A 120 -21.46 0.87 -1.22
N VAL A 121 -21.41 1.43 -0.01
CA VAL A 121 -20.54 0.97 1.07
C VAL A 121 -21.13 -0.27 1.73
N LEU A 122 -20.33 -1.32 1.86
CA LEU A 122 -20.68 -2.59 2.47
C LEU A 122 -19.79 -2.87 3.70
N GLY A 123 -20.23 -3.82 4.53
CA GLY A 123 -19.53 -4.19 5.76
C GLY A 123 -18.30 -5.09 5.55
N SER A 124 -17.95 -5.84 6.58
CA SER A 124 -16.94 -6.89 6.50
C SER A 124 -17.40 -8.07 5.63
N GLN A 125 -16.48 -8.65 4.85
CA GLN A 125 -16.68 -9.92 4.16
C GLN A 125 -15.77 -11.00 4.75
N THR A 126 -16.20 -12.25 4.67
CA THR A 126 -15.40 -13.43 5.04
C THR A 126 -14.35 -13.80 3.99
N ASP A 127 -14.62 -13.45 2.74
CA ASP A 127 -13.84 -13.82 1.57
C ASP A 127 -14.22 -12.92 0.39
N PHE A 128 -13.33 -12.87 -0.59
CA PHE A 128 -13.52 -12.21 -1.87
C PHE A 128 -13.12 -13.19 -2.96
N VAL A 129 -13.96 -13.35 -3.98
CA VAL A 129 -13.68 -14.21 -5.14
C VAL A 129 -13.07 -13.36 -6.25
N GLY A 130 -11.86 -13.69 -6.70
CA GLY A 130 -11.26 -13.08 -7.88
C GLY A 130 -11.79 -13.70 -9.17
N THR A 131 -12.03 -12.88 -10.18
CA THR A 131 -12.40 -13.34 -11.54
C THR A 131 -11.70 -12.50 -12.61
N GLU A 132 -11.90 -12.84 -13.88
CA GLU A 132 -11.54 -11.99 -15.00
C GLU A 132 -12.80 -11.54 -15.75
N ARG A 133 -12.99 -10.23 -15.89
CA ARG A 133 -14.08 -9.61 -16.65
C ARG A 133 -13.59 -8.31 -17.28
N ASN A 134 -14.08 -7.99 -18.48
CA ASN A 134 -13.80 -6.72 -19.17
C ASN A 134 -12.29 -6.38 -19.29
N GLY A 135 -11.43 -7.40 -19.46
CA GLY A 135 -9.98 -7.24 -19.56
C GLY A 135 -9.25 -7.00 -18.23
N ILE A 136 -9.95 -7.06 -17.10
CA ILE A 136 -9.39 -6.89 -15.75
C ILE A 136 -9.43 -8.23 -15.01
N THR A 137 -8.29 -8.65 -14.48
CA THR A 137 -8.18 -9.82 -13.59
C THR A 137 -8.11 -9.34 -12.14
N THR A 138 -9.10 -9.73 -11.32
CA THR A 138 -9.13 -9.45 -9.88
C THR A 138 -8.59 -10.63 -9.08
N SER A 139 -8.18 -10.40 -7.84
CA SER A 139 -7.67 -11.48 -6.98
C SER A 139 -8.65 -11.88 -5.88
N SER A 140 -8.68 -13.17 -5.56
CA SER A 140 -9.33 -13.62 -4.34
C SER A 140 -8.60 -13.10 -3.09
N TYR A 141 -9.33 -12.92 -2.00
CA TYR A 141 -8.77 -12.55 -0.70
C TYR A 141 -9.56 -13.19 0.46
N GLY A 142 -8.95 -13.25 1.63
CA GLY A 142 -9.60 -13.72 2.85
C GLY A 142 -10.44 -12.64 3.55
N PRO A 143 -10.74 -12.82 4.84
CA PRO A 143 -11.59 -11.89 5.59
C PRO A 143 -11.04 -10.45 5.57
N TRP A 144 -11.90 -9.48 5.30
CA TRP A 144 -11.55 -8.06 5.36
C TRP A 144 -12.72 -7.24 5.89
N GLY A 145 -12.43 -6.25 6.74
CA GLY A 145 -13.44 -5.56 7.54
C GLY A 145 -14.19 -4.41 6.85
N GLY A 146 -14.17 -4.33 5.52
CA GLY A 146 -14.86 -3.31 4.73
C GLY A 146 -14.93 -3.69 3.26
N SER A 147 -16.02 -3.36 2.58
CA SER A 147 -16.21 -3.70 1.18
C SER A 147 -17.09 -2.67 0.46
N PHE A 148 -17.22 -2.79 -0.85
CA PHE A 148 -18.14 -1.99 -1.64
C PHE A 148 -18.64 -2.75 -2.87
N GLU A 149 -19.77 -2.30 -3.40
CA GLU A 149 -20.27 -2.65 -4.73
C GLU A 149 -20.35 -1.37 -5.59
N VAL A 150 -20.41 -1.54 -6.91
CA VAL A 150 -20.50 -0.45 -7.89
C VAL A 150 -21.72 -0.63 -8.79
N GLU A 151 -22.41 0.46 -9.09
CA GLU A 151 -23.61 0.55 -9.95
C GLU A 151 -23.63 1.83 -10.81
#